data_AF-A0A380CTJ9-F1
#
_entry.id   AF-A0A380CTJ9-F1
#
_cell.length_a   1.000
_cell.length_b   1.000
_cell.length_c   1.000
_cell.angle_alpha   90.00
_cell.angle_beta   90.00
_cell.angle_gamma   90.00
#
_symmetry.space_group_name_H-M   'P 1'
#
loop_
_entity.id
_entity.type
_entity.pdbx_description
1 polymer ?
#
loop_
_entity_poly.entity_id
_entity_poly.type
_entity_poly.pdbx_seq_one_letter_code
_entity_poly.pdbx_strand_id
1 'polypeptide(L)'
;MKRFIAITILSFAVFYARGQIYIDPAVAAATGVHAGVMNSQLNNVNSNLTLIQRGQMAVTGQLLIVNDLQDKIYKGLSEVSGVVRSLLTVKDIANISLDIVNDVEKAMNIARGNPALLLFAEAGAREFKTRATNLSAEVSAFVLKGGKDNLMDSGERQNC
;
A
#
# COMPACT_ATOMS: atom_id res chain seq x y z
N MET A 1 -59.99 28.92 49.78
CA MET A 1 -59.82 28.04 50.95
C MET A 1 -59.86 26.54 50.62
N LYS A 2 -60.87 26.02 49.92
CA LYS A 2 -60.98 24.57 49.59
C LYS A 2 -59.79 23.98 48.80
N ARG A 3 -59.19 24.75 47.88
CA ARG A 3 -58.00 24.31 47.11
C ARG A 3 -56.72 24.23 47.93
N PHE A 4 -56.55 25.11 48.93
CA PHE A 4 -55.38 25.06 49.82
C PHE A 4 -55.45 23.86 50.77
N ILE A 5 -56.64 23.53 51.28
CA ILE A 5 -56.86 22.33 52.12
C ILE A 5 -56.59 21.03 51.34
N ALA A 6 -57.00 20.96 50.07
CA ALA A 6 -56.72 19.80 49.23
C ALA A 6 -55.22 19.60 48.99
N ILE A 7 -54.46 20.69 48.83
CA ILE A 7 -53.01 20.63 48.64
C ILE A 7 -52.30 20.18 49.92
N THR A 8 -52.70 20.67 51.10
CA THR A 8 -52.10 20.21 52.37
C THR A 8 -52.41 18.75 52.67
N ILE A 9 -53.61 18.26 52.37
CA ILE A 9 -53.96 16.83 52.53
C ILE A 9 -53.14 15.96 51.58
N LEU A 10 -52.96 16.40 50.32
CA LEU A 10 -52.16 15.68 49.34
C LEU A 10 -50.66 15.64 49.74
N SER A 11 -50.12 16.76 50.22
CA SER A 11 -48.73 16.81 50.72
C SER A 11 -48.51 15.95 51.97
N PHE A 12 -49.52 15.84 52.84
CA PHE A 12 -49.46 14.97 54.01
C PHE A 12 -49.51 13.48 53.61
N ALA A 13 -50.36 13.11 52.65
CA ALA A 13 -50.45 11.74 52.13
C ALA A 13 -49.13 11.25 51.49
N VAL A 14 -48.39 12.12 50.80
CA VAL A 14 -47.07 11.79 50.24
C VAL A 14 -46.02 11.55 51.34
N PHE A 15 -46.17 12.15 52.51
CA PHE A 15 -45.25 11.95 53.65
C PHE A 15 -45.44 10.59 54.34
N TYR A 16 -46.65 10.00 54.31
CA TYR A 16 -46.92 8.66 54.84
C TYR A 16 -46.54 7.53 53.86
N ALA A 17 -46.36 7.83 52.57
CA ALA A 17 -45.90 6.87 51.57
C ALA A 17 -44.36 6.69 51.60
N ARG A 18 -43.79 6.44 52.78
CA ARG A 18 -42.36 6.12 52.92
C ARG A 18 -42.18 4.65 52.55
N GLY A 19 -41.48 4.39 51.44
CA GLY A 19 -41.15 3.03 51.01
C GLY A 19 -40.40 2.29 52.12
N GLN A 20 -40.97 1.18 52.59
CA GLN A 20 -40.35 0.33 53.59
C GLN A 20 -39.28 -0.51 52.90
N ILE A 21 -38.01 -0.36 53.28
CA ILE A 21 -36.94 -1.24 52.81
C ILE A 21 -37.13 -2.57 53.55
N TYR A 22 -37.74 -3.54 52.86
CA TYR A 22 -37.89 -4.90 53.36
C TYR A 22 -36.52 -5.60 53.30
N ILE A 23 -35.85 -5.70 54.44
CA ILE A 23 -34.57 -6.40 54.59
C ILE A 23 -34.90 -7.73 55.28
N ASP A 24 -35.22 -8.75 54.49
CA ASP A 24 -35.28 -10.11 54.98
C ASP A 24 -33.85 -10.66 55.16
N PRO A 25 -33.47 -11.15 56.35
CA PRO A 25 -32.14 -11.71 56.60
C PRO A 25 -31.74 -12.79 55.60
N ALA A 26 -32.69 -13.60 55.11
CA ALA A 26 -32.40 -14.63 54.12
C ALA A 26 -32.10 -14.03 52.74
N VAL A 27 -32.86 -13.04 52.27
CA VAL A 27 -32.57 -12.31 51.01
C VAL A 27 -31.27 -11.51 51.10
N ALA A 28 -30.99 -10.85 52.23
CA ALA A 28 -29.76 -10.09 52.44
C ALA A 28 -28.54 -11.01 52.48
N ALA A 29 -28.63 -12.15 53.18
CA ALA A 29 -27.59 -13.18 53.19
C ALA A 29 -27.40 -13.81 51.81
N ALA A 30 -28.48 -14.16 51.10
CA ALA A 30 -28.42 -14.69 49.75
C ALA A 30 -27.77 -13.69 48.78
N THR A 31 -28.11 -12.40 48.90
CA THR A 31 -27.51 -11.32 48.09
C THR A 31 -26.03 -11.15 48.42
N GLY A 32 -25.61 -11.25 49.69
CA GLY A 32 -24.21 -11.22 50.09
C GLY A 32 -23.39 -12.39 49.52
N VAL A 33 -23.94 -13.61 49.59
CA VAL A 33 -23.31 -14.80 49.00
C VAL A 33 -23.25 -14.68 47.47
N HIS A 34 -24.33 -14.23 46.83
CA HIS A 34 -24.38 -14.05 45.38
C HIS A 34 -23.45 -12.92 44.92
N ALA A 35 -23.27 -11.87 45.70
CA ALA A 35 -22.27 -10.82 45.45
C ALA A 35 -20.84 -11.37 45.50
N GLY A 36 -20.53 -12.30 46.41
CA GLY A 36 -19.23 -12.98 46.45
C GLY A 36 -18.96 -13.82 45.20
N VAL A 37 -19.96 -14.58 44.73
CA VAL A 37 -19.87 -15.37 43.49
C VAL A 37 -19.79 -14.46 42.26
N MET A 38 -20.58 -13.38 42.20
CA MET A 38 -20.51 -12.40 41.11
C MET A 38 -19.14 -11.73 41.07
N ASN A 39 -18.57 -11.36 42.21
CA ASN A 39 -17.25 -10.75 42.28
C ASN A 39 -16.15 -11.67 41.76
N SER A 40 -16.20 -12.97 42.09
CA SER A 40 -15.22 -13.94 41.57
C SER A 40 -15.37 -14.15 40.06
N GLN A 41 -16.60 -14.21 39.55
CA GLN A 41 -16.85 -14.28 38.10
C GLN A 41 -16.43 -12.99 37.38
N LEU A 42 -16.67 -11.83 37.98
CA LEU A 42 -16.26 -10.54 37.44
C LEU A 42 -14.73 -10.41 37.42
N ASN A 43 -14.03 -10.96 38.41
CA ASN A 43 -12.57 -11.04 38.41
C ASN A 43 -12.05 -11.94 37.29
N ASN A 44 -12.69 -13.10 37.05
CA ASN A 44 -12.34 -13.97 35.92
C ASN A 44 -12.58 -13.27 34.58
N VAL A 45 -13.72 -12.60 34.41
CA VAL A 45 -14.03 -11.85 33.19
C VAL A 45 -13.03 -10.70 32.99
N ASN A 46 -12.73 -9.91 34.03
CA ASN A 46 -11.73 -8.85 33.95
C ASN A 46 -10.34 -9.36 33.58
N SER A 47 -9.92 -10.49 34.14
CA SER A 47 -8.65 -11.14 33.78
C SER A 47 -8.61 -11.54 32.30
N ASN A 48 -9.67 -12.17 31.79
CA ASN A 48 -9.79 -12.53 30.38
C ASN A 48 -9.81 -11.30 29.46
N LEU A 49 -10.55 -10.25 29.81
CA LEU A 49 -10.56 -8.99 29.05
C LEU A 49 -9.17 -8.33 29.04
N THR A 50 -8.44 -8.38 30.16
CA THR A 50 -7.06 -7.88 30.23
C THR A 50 -6.14 -8.66 29.30
N LEU A 51 -6.26 -9.99 29.24
CA LEU A 51 -5.50 -10.82 28.31
C LEU A 51 -5.83 -10.49 26.84
N ILE A 52 -7.11 -10.31 26.52
CA ILE A 52 -7.56 -9.92 25.17
C ILE A 52 -7.00 -8.56 24.80
N GLN A 53 -7.06 -7.56 25.69
CA GLN A 53 -6.52 -6.23 25.45
C GLN A 53 -5.01 -6.28 25.17
N ARG A 54 -4.26 -7.09 25.96
CA ARG A 54 -2.83 -7.30 25.72
C ARG A 54 -2.57 -7.99 24.39
N GLY A 55 -3.39 -8.98 24.03
CA GLY A 55 -3.34 -9.65 22.72
C GLY A 55 -3.60 -8.69 21.56
N GLN A 56 -4.62 -7.84 21.67
CA GLN A 56 -4.93 -6.82 20.66
C GLN A 56 -3.78 -5.83 20.49
N MET A 57 -3.17 -5.34 21.58
CA MET A 57 -2.00 -4.47 21.49
C MET A 57 -0.82 -5.15 20.79
N ALA A 58 -0.57 -6.43 21.08
CA ALA A 58 0.48 -7.19 20.42
C ALA A 58 0.20 -7.36 18.91
N VAL A 59 -1.04 -7.68 18.54
CA VAL A 59 -1.48 -7.80 17.14
C VAL A 59 -1.38 -6.45 16.42
N THR A 60 -1.81 -5.34 17.03
CA THR A 60 -1.67 -3.99 16.46
C THR A 60 -0.22 -3.64 16.21
N GLY A 61 0.69 -3.97 17.13
CA GLY A 61 2.13 -3.78 16.93
C GLY A 61 2.66 -4.57 15.72
N GLN A 62 2.19 -5.81 15.53
CA GLN A 62 2.56 -6.60 14.35
C GLN A 62 1.94 -6.07 13.05
N LEU A 63 0.71 -5.55 13.08
CA LEU A 63 0.07 -4.97 11.89
C LEU A 63 0.83 -3.75 11.36
N LEU A 64 1.46 -2.94 12.23
CA LEU A 64 2.34 -1.86 11.80
C LEU A 64 3.56 -2.38 11.03
N ILE A 65 4.16 -3.48 11.51
CA ILE A 65 5.29 -4.13 10.83
C ILE A 65 4.83 -4.71 9.48
N VAL A 66 3.66 -5.34 9.43
CA VAL A 66 3.09 -5.87 8.19
C VAL A 66 2.79 -4.75 7.19
N ASN A 67 2.32 -3.59 7.65
CA ASN A 67 2.08 -2.43 6.80
C ASN A 67 3.38 -1.88 6.20
N ASP A 68 4.45 -1.70 7.00
CA ASP A 68 5.77 -1.28 6.49
C ASP A 68 6.36 -2.32 5.52
N LEU A 69 6.18 -3.61 5.81
CA LEU A 69 6.63 -4.69 4.94
C LEU A 69 5.85 -4.70 3.62
N GLN A 70 4.54 -4.44 3.65
CA GLN A 70 3.72 -4.28 2.45
C GLN A 70 4.20 -3.10 1.61
N ASP A 71 4.47 -1.94 2.22
CA ASP A 71 5.00 -0.77 1.52
C ASP A 71 6.36 -1.05 0.88
N LYS A 72 7.25 -1.77 1.59
CA LYS A 72 8.56 -2.18 1.07
C LYS A 72 8.43 -3.18 -0.08
N ILE A 73 7.56 -4.19 0.04
CA ILE A 73 7.27 -5.13 -1.04
C ILE A 73 6.71 -4.40 -2.25
N TYR A 74 5.76 -3.48 -2.05
CA TYR A 74 5.16 -2.72 -3.13
C TYR A 74 6.19 -1.85 -3.86
N LYS A 75 7.02 -1.12 -3.11
CA LYS A 75 8.12 -0.33 -3.67
C LYS A 75 9.12 -1.20 -4.41
N GLY A 76 9.57 -2.31 -3.79
CA GLY A 76 10.52 -3.23 -4.41
C GLY A 76 9.97 -3.87 -5.68
N LEU A 77 8.72 -4.33 -5.68
CA LEU A 77 8.08 -4.90 -6.87
C LEU A 77 7.92 -3.85 -7.97
N SER A 78 7.55 -2.61 -7.62
CA SER A 78 7.41 -1.50 -8.57
C SER A 78 8.76 -1.13 -9.20
N GLU A 79 9.81 -1.04 -8.40
CA GLU A 79 11.16 -0.72 -8.86
C GLU A 79 11.74 -1.83 -9.74
N VAL A 80 11.65 -3.09 -9.31
CA VAL A 80 12.10 -4.24 -10.10
C VAL A 80 11.29 -4.36 -11.40
N SER A 81 9.97 -4.14 -11.37
CA SER A 81 9.14 -4.13 -12.59
C SER A 81 9.59 -3.04 -13.57
N GLY A 82 9.88 -1.83 -13.07
CA GLY A 82 10.40 -0.74 -13.87
C GLY A 82 11.74 -1.09 -14.52
N VAL A 83 12.67 -1.66 -13.77
CA VAL A 83 13.98 -2.10 -14.27
C VAL A 83 13.84 -3.23 -15.30
N VAL A 84 13.04 -4.25 -15.03
CA VAL A 84 12.82 -5.38 -15.95
C VAL A 84 12.20 -4.91 -17.27
N ARG A 85 11.20 -4.02 -17.22
CA ARG A 85 10.57 -3.46 -18.42
C ARG A 85 11.58 -2.64 -19.25
N SER A 86 12.42 -1.87 -18.56
CA SER A 86 13.48 -1.07 -19.18
C SER A 86 14.51 -1.96 -19.86
N LEU A 87 14.93 -3.04 -19.20
CA LEU A 87 15.87 -4.02 -19.76
C LEU A 87 15.28 -4.79 -20.96
N LEU A 88 14.01 -5.19 -20.90
CA LEU A 88 13.33 -5.81 -22.02
C LEU A 88 13.28 -4.87 -23.23
N THR A 89 13.00 -3.59 -23.00
CA THR A 89 13.01 -2.57 -24.06
C THR A 89 14.40 -2.42 -24.69
N VAL A 90 15.46 -2.38 -23.88
CA VAL A 90 16.85 -2.34 -24.39
C VAL A 90 17.18 -3.59 -25.21
N LYS A 91 16.77 -4.77 -24.74
CA LYS A 91 16.94 -6.04 -25.47
C LYS A 91 16.23 -5.99 -26.83
N ASP A 92 15.00 -5.50 -26.88
CA ASP A 92 14.22 -5.39 -28.12
C ASP A 92 14.88 -4.43 -29.11
N ILE A 93 15.36 -3.27 -28.64
CA ILE A 93 16.13 -2.31 -29.45
C ILE A 93 17.41 -2.97 -30.00
N ALA A 94 18.12 -3.73 -29.19
CA ALA A 94 19.34 -4.43 -29.62
C ALA A 94 19.02 -5.47 -30.71
N ASN A 95 17.95 -6.25 -30.56
CA ASN A 95 17.52 -7.22 -31.57
C ASN A 95 17.15 -6.54 -32.90
N ILE A 96 16.32 -5.48 -32.85
CA ILE A 96 15.96 -4.70 -34.04
C ILE A 96 17.21 -4.13 -34.71
N SER A 97 18.17 -3.65 -33.93
CA SER A 97 19.42 -3.11 -34.46
C SER A 97 20.23 -4.16 -35.21
N LEU A 98 20.29 -5.40 -34.68
CA LEU A 98 20.95 -6.53 -35.36
C LEU A 98 20.24 -6.90 -36.66
N ASP A 99 18.90 -6.91 -36.66
CA ASP A 99 18.11 -7.18 -37.85
C ASP A 99 18.35 -6.13 -38.94
N ILE A 100 18.44 -4.84 -38.59
CA ILE A 100 18.75 -3.79 -39.56
C ILE A 100 20.16 -3.98 -40.14
N VAL A 101 21.16 -4.34 -39.33
CA VAL A 101 22.51 -4.60 -39.84
C VAL A 101 22.50 -5.76 -40.84
N ASN A 102 21.78 -6.85 -40.52
CA ASN A 102 21.62 -7.99 -41.43
C ASN A 102 20.94 -7.57 -42.74
N ASP A 103 19.94 -6.70 -42.69
CA ASP A 103 19.24 -6.21 -43.88
C ASP A 103 20.08 -5.26 -44.73
N VAL A 104 20.92 -4.42 -44.10
CA VAL A 104 21.93 -3.61 -44.79
C VAL A 104 22.96 -4.50 -45.49
N GLU A 105 23.37 -5.61 -44.87
CA GLU A 105 24.29 -6.57 -45.48
C GLU A 105 23.67 -7.28 -46.70
N LYS A 106 22.39 -7.64 -46.62
CA LYS A 106 21.64 -8.14 -47.79
C LYS A 106 21.54 -7.08 -48.90
N ALA A 107 21.28 -5.83 -48.56
CA ALA A 107 21.24 -4.73 -49.53
C ALA A 107 22.61 -4.50 -50.20
N MET A 108 23.71 -4.57 -49.43
CA MET A 108 25.08 -4.54 -49.94
C MET A 108 25.36 -5.69 -50.91
N ASN A 109 24.90 -6.90 -50.61
CA ASN A 109 25.04 -8.06 -51.49
C ASN A 109 24.29 -7.88 -52.81
N ILE A 110 23.11 -7.26 -52.80
CA ILE A 110 22.35 -6.92 -54.02
C ILE A 110 23.07 -5.81 -54.81
N ALA A 111 23.60 -4.80 -54.12
CA ALA A 111 24.31 -3.67 -54.73
C ALA A 111 25.62 -4.06 -55.44
N ARG A 112 26.24 -5.21 -55.08
CA ARG A 112 27.40 -5.75 -55.81
C ARG A 112 27.15 -5.99 -57.29
N GLY A 113 25.90 -6.17 -57.70
CA GLY A 113 25.52 -6.29 -59.11
C GLY A 113 25.58 -4.98 -59.91
N ASN A 114 25.73 -3.82 -59.26
CA ASN A 114 25.78 -2.52 -59.92
C ASN A 114 26.78 -1.55 -59.22
N PRO A 115 27.90 -1.18 -59.86
CA PRO A 115 28.98 -0.41 -59.24
C PRO A 115 28.56 0.98 -58.74
N ALA A 116 27.50 1.58 -59.30
CA ALA A 116 26.95 2.85 -58.80
C ALA A 116 26.19 2.69 -57.47
N LEU A 117 25.53 1.55 -57.25
CA LEU A 117 24.80 1.26 -56.01
C LEU A 117 25.76 0.88 -54.87
N LEU A 118 26.94 0.32 -55.20
CA LEU A 118 27.92 -0.11 -54.21
C LEU A 118 28.50 1.06 -53.40
N LEU A 119 28.83 2.18 -54.06
CA LEU A 119 29.38 3.37 -53.39
C LEU A 119 28.36 3.99 -52.41
N PHE A 120 27.09 4.05 -52.82
CA PHE A 120 26.01 4.52 -51.95
C PHE A 120 25.73 3.56 -50.80
N ALA A 121 25.75 2.25 -51.06
CA ALA A 121 25.53 1.24 -50.04
C ALA A 121 26.67 1.21 -49.01
N GLU A 122 27.93 1.39 -49.42
CA GLU A 122 29.09 1.43 -48.51
C GLU A 122 29.07 2.68 -47.63
N ALA A 123 28.87 3.86 -48.23
CA ALA A 123 28.75 5.11 -47.49
C ALA A 123 27.56 5.08 -46.51
N GLY A 124 26.41 4.56 -46.95
CA GLY A 124 25.23 4.38 -46.12
C GLY A 124 25.46 3.39 -44.98
N ALA A 125 26.08 2.25 -45.24
CA ALA A 125 26.38 1.24 -44.22
C ALA A 125 27.33 1.77 -43.13
N ARG A 126 28.32 2.58 -43.51
CA ARG A 126 29.28 3.17 -42.56
C ARG A 126 28.64 4.24 -41.67
N GLU A 127 27.84 5.12 -42.25
CA GLU A 127 27.05 6.11 -41.51
C GLU A 127 26.09 5.41 -40.53
N PHE A 128 25.39 4.38 -41.03
CA PHE A 128 24.42 3.61 -40.24
C PHE A 128 25.07 2.90 -39.07
N LYS A 129 26.22 2.24 -39.29
CA LYS A 129 27.00 1.59 -38.23
C LYS A 129 27.35 2.58 -37.12
N THR A 130 27.82 3.77 -37.48
CA THR A 130 28.24 4.81 -36.54
C THR A 130 27.06 5.34 -35.71
N ARG A 131 25.92 5.61 -36.36
CA ARG A 131 24.70 6.07 -35.67
C ARG A 131 24.09 4.99 -34.78
N ALA A 132 24.06 3.74 -35.24
CA ALA A 132 23.54 2.61 -34.48
C ALA A 132 24.38 2.34 -33.22
N THR A 133 25.70 2.43 -33.31
CA THR A 133 26.58 2.27 -32.12
C THR A 133 26.40 3.40 -31.12
N ASN A 134 26.27 4.65 -31.59
CA ASN A 134 26.04 5.79 -30.70
C ASN A 134 24.67 5.72 -30.03
N LEU A 135 23.61 5.40 -30.78
CA LEU A 135 22.26 5.24 -30.24
C LEU A 135 22.18 4.10 -29.23
N SER A 136 22.82 2.96 -29.51
CA SER A 136 22.88 1.84 -28.58
C SER A 136 23.60 2.21 -27.28
N ALA A 137 24.71 2.96 -27.38
CA ALA A 137 25.43 3.46 -26.20
C ALA A 137 24.60 4.47 -25.39
N GLU A 138 23.91 5.39 -26.06
CA GLU A 138 23.08 6.43 -25.44
C GLU A 138 21.84 5.84 -24.77
N VAL A 139 21.10 4.97 -25.46
CA VAL A 139 19.92 4.27 -24.91
C VAL A 139 20.33 3.35 -23.76
N SER A 140 21.44 2.60 -23.89
CA SER A 140 21.93 1.78 -22.78
C SER A 140 22.30 2.65 -21.57
N ALA A 141 23.01 3.75 -21.77
CA ALA A 141 23.39 4.64 -20.67
C ALA A 141 22.19 5.34 -20.03
N PHE A 142 21.19 5.74 -20.81
CA PHE A 142 20.01 6.47 -20.33
C PHE A 142 19.00 5.53 -19.66
N VAL A 143 18.67 4.40 -20.28
CA VAL A 143 17.65 3.46 -19.78
C VAL A 143 18.15 2.63 -18.60
N LEU A 144 19.45 2.29 -18.54
CA LEU A 144 20.04 1.53 -17.42
C LEU A 144 20.29 2.38 -16.17
N LYS A 145 20.35 3.71 -16.29
CA LYS A 145 20.44 4.62 -15.13
C LYS A 145 19.10 4.78 -14.39
N GLY A 146 18.15 3.89 -14.65
CA GLY A 146 16.76 3.92 -14.20
C GLY A 146 16.59 4.40 -12.77
N GLY A 147 15.76 5.43 -12.61
CA GLY A 147 15.51 6.10 -11.33
C GLY A 147 14.83 7.45 -11.57
N LYS A 148 14.40 8.10 -10.49
CA LYS A 148 13.68 9.41 -10.50
C LYS A 148 14.39 10.51 -11.31
N ASP A 149 15.70 10.39 -11.50
CA ASP A 149 16.54 11.30 -12.29
C ASP A 149 16.51 11.06 -13.81
N ASN A 150 15.89 9.96 -14.27
CA ASN A 150 15.72 9.61 -15.69
C ASN A 150 14.34 10.01 -16.25
N LEU A 151 13.45 10.47 -15.37
CA LEU A 151 12.26 11.17 -15.79
C LEU A 151 12.72 12.59 -16.14
N MET A 152 12.82 12.94 -17.43
CA MET A 152 12.80 14.37 -17.79
C MET A 152 11.63 14.99 -17.03
N ASP A 153 11.91 15.94 -16.15
CA ASP A 153 10.88 16.78 -15.55
C ASP A 153 10.05 17.36 -16.69
N SER A 154 8.74 17.50 -16.50
CA SER A 154 7.85 17.96 -17.57
C SER A 154 8.28 19.33 -18.12
N GLY A 155 9.08 20.10 -17.37
CA GLY A 155 9.74 21.33 -17.85
C GLY A 155 10.86 21.12 -18.88
N GLU A 156 11.67 20.06 -18.76
CA GLU A 156 12.75 19.76 -19.73
C GLU A 156 12.20 19.16 -21.04
N ARG A 157 10.99 18.57 -21.00
CA ARG A 157 10.27 18.11 -22.20
C ARG A 157 9.64 19.24 -23.03
N GLN A 158 9.49 20.45 -22.48
CA GLN A 158 8.82 21.57 -23.16
C GLN A 158 9.78 22.47 -23.95
N ASN A 159 11.11 22.32 -23.77
CA ASN A 159 12.12 23.16 -24.40
C ASN A 159 12.89 22.48 -25.57
N CYS A 160 12.37 21.37 -26.11
CA CYS A 160 12.76 20.78 -27.40
C CYS A 160 11.58 20.90 -28.38
#